data_AF-A0A951XX76-F1
#
_entry.id   AF-A0A951XX76-F1
#
_cell.length_a   1.000
_cell.length_b   1.000
_cell.length_c   1.000
_cell.angle_alpha   90.00
_cell.angle_beta   90.00
_cell.angle_gamma   90.00
#
_symmetry.space_group_name_H-M   'P 1'
#
loop_
_entity.id
_entity.type
_entity.pdbx_description
1 polymer ?
#
loop_
_entity_poly.entity_id
_entity_poly.type
_entity_poly.pdbx_seq_one_letter_code
_entity_poly.pdbx_strand_id
1 'polypeptide(L)'
;KDQYEKVAPGGELKHGTLGEQSYTNKAETYGLILSIDRRDIINDDLGAITTVPRKLGRGSGLKINDVFWSIFMNNAAFFSAGNNNYLSGADTALGIDGLTKAEVAFLNQVDPDGKPIGIMPAVILVPTALSAMGTMLFKSVEIRDTTASTKYPIANPHAGKFRVEVSRYLSNAQYTGNSEKAWYLLADPTDLPVIETAFLNGQESPTIETADADFNVLGIQMRGYHDFGVALQEPRGGVKSKGEA
;
A
#
# COMPACT_ATOMS: atom_id res chain seq x y z
N LYS A 1 27.55 -9.95 -1.31
CA LYS A 1 27.67 -11.29 -1.92
C LYS A 1 27.27 -12.34 -0.90
N ASP A 2 25.97 -12.51 -0.72
CA ASP A 2 25.38 -13.41 0.29
C ASP A 2 25.15 -14.82 -0.28
N GLN A 3 26.12 -15.34 -1.03
CA GLN A 3 25.96 -16.56 -1.80
C GLN A 3 26.96 -17.64 -1.40
N TYR A 4 26.49 -18.88 -1.38
CA TYR A 4 27.33 -20.05 -1.19
C TYR A 4 28.29 -20.23 -2.38
N GLU A 5 29.59 -20.25 -2.09
CA GLU A 5 30.62 -20.57 -3.09
C GLU A 5 30.90 -22.08 -3.12
N LYS A 6 31.25 -22.61 -4.30
CA LYS A 6 31.67 -24.01 -4.44
C LYS A 6 33.01 -24.22 -3.73
N VAL A 7 32.97 -24.96 -2.63
CA VAL A 7 34.16 -25.32 -1.84
C VAL A 7 34.85 -26.52 -2.49
N ALA A 8 36.14 -26.40 -2.81
CA ALA A 8 36.95 -27.52 -3.26
C ALA A 8 37.13 -28.56 -2.11
N PRO A 9 37.39 -29.84 -2.39
CA PRO A 9 37.66 -30.82 -1.33
C PRO A 9 38.82 -30.36 -0.43
N GLY A 10 38.52 -30.00 0.83
CA GLY A 10 39.49 -29.45 1.79
C GLY A 10 39.56 -27.92 1.88
N GLY A 11 38.69 -27.17 1.20
CA GLY A 11 38.63 -25.70 1.29
C GLY A 11 37.86 -25.21 2.53
N GLU A 12 38.26 -24.05 3.06
CA GLU A 12 37.54 -23.36 4.15
C GLU A 12 36.39 -22.49 3.60
N LEU A 13 35.31 -22.40 4.38
CA LEU A 13 34.14 -21.57 4.06
C LEU A 13 34.48 -20.09 4.25
N LYS A 14 34.23 -19.27 3.22
CA LYS A 14 34.43 -17.83 3.31
C LYS A 14 33.30 -17.17 4.10
N HIS A 15 33.65 -16.21 4.95
CA HIS A 15 32.68 -15.37 5.65
C HIS A 15 31.94 -14.46 4.65
N GLY A 16 30.61 -14.51 4.68
CA GLY A 16 29.75 -13.57 3.97
C GLY A 16 29.64 -12.23 4.70
N THR A 17 29.43 -11.17 3.94
CA THR A 17 29.15 -9.82 4.45
C THR A 17 27.73 -9.43 4.03
N LEU A 18 26.82 -9.34 5.01
CA LEU A 18 25.45 -8.89 4.83
C LEU A 18 25.45 -7.37 4.55
N GLY A 19 24.92 -6.98 3.39
CA GLY A 19 24.64 -5.57 3.10
C GLY A 19 23.27 -5.20 3.66
N GLU A 20 23.20 -4.60 4.85
CA GLU A 20 21.93 -4.11 5.39
C GLU A 20 21.45 -2.90 4.58
N GLN A 21 20.28 -3.02 3.95
CA GLN A 21 19.51 -1.86 3.49
C GLN A 21 18.68 -1.37 4.68
N SER A 22 19.04 -0.21 5.26
CA SER A 22 18.26 0.37 6.35
C SER A 22 17.10 1.19 5.79
N TYR A 23 15.87 0.83 6.15
CA TYR A 23 14.71 1.67 5.92
C TYR A 23 14.33 2.38 7.22
N THR A 24 14.23 3.71 7.20
CA THR A 24 13.88 4.49 8.40
C THR A 24 12.38 4.69 8.47
N ASN A 25 11.66 3.81 9.18
CA ASN A 25 10.27 4.06 9.58
C ASN A 25 10.27 4.70 10.98
N LYS A 26 9.61 5.85 11.14
CA LYS A 26 9.49 6.56 12.42
C LYS A 26 8.01 6.69 12.77
N ALA A 27 7.64 6.23 13.97
CA ALA A 27 6.30 6.49 14.50
C ALA A 27 6.20 7.95 14.98
N GLU A 28 5.14 8.63 14.59
CA GLU A 28 4.79 9.96 15.07
C GLU A 28 3.49 9.90 15.89
N THR A 29 3.34 10.81 16.85
CA THR A 29 2.14 10.92 17.68
C THR A 29 1.11 11.82 17.00
N TYR A 30 -0.06 11.26 16.67
CA TYR A 30 -1.21 12.02 16.20
C TYR A 30 -2.26 12.07 17.30
N GLY A 31 -2.70 13.28 17.68
CA GLY A 31 -3.68 13.44 18.76
C GLY A 31 -4.66 14.59 18.53
N LEU A 32 -5.80 14.52 19.23
CA LEU A 32 -6.85 15.53 19.24
C LEU A 32 -7.47 15.64 20.64
N ILE A 33 -7.68 16.87 21.11
CA ILE A 33 -8.38 17.18 22.36
C ILE A 33 -9.73 17.81 22.02
N LEU A 34 -10.79 17.36 22.67
CA LEU A 34 -12.12 17.95 22.62
C LEU A 34 -12.56 18.30 24.05
N SER A 35 -12.89 19.55 24.28
CA SER A 35 -13.42 20.05 25.57
C SER A 35 -14.93 20.21 25.50
N ILE A 36 -15.63 19.77 26.55
CA ILE A 36 -17.08 19.87 26.69
C ILE A 36 -17.38 20.76 27.90
N ASP A 37 -18.14 21.85 27.70
CA ASP A 37 -18.52 22.79 28.76
C ASP A 37 -19.59 22.18 29.69
N ARG A 38 -19.60 22.60 30.96
CA ARG A 38 -20.60 22.15 31.94
C ARG A 38 -22.04 22.42 31.53
N ARG A 39 -22.33 23.49 30.77
CA ARG A 39 -23.69 23.76 30.27
C ARG A 39 -24.12 22.73 29.23
N ASP A 40 -23.20 22.28 28.37
CA ASP A 40 -23.46 21.24 27.37
C ASP A 40 -23.62 19.87 28.03
N ILE A 41 -22.93 19.61 29.16
CA ILE A 41 -23.15 18.43 30.02
C ILE A 41 -24.55 18.42 30.63
N ILE A 42 -25.01 19.57 31.11
CA ILE A 42 -26.32 19.70 31.78
C ILE A 42 -27.48 19.67 30.75
N ASN A 43 -27.26 20.20 29.55
CA ASN A 43 -28.26 20.28 28.48
C ASN A 43 -28.17 19.12 27.47
N ASP A 44 -27.43 18.04 27.75
CA ASP A 44 -27.25 16.89 26.83
C ASP A 44 -28.52 16.02 26.73
N ASP A 45 -29.56 16.57 26.08
CA ASP A 45 -30.66 15.79 25.54
C ASP A 45 -30.18 15.08 24.25
N LEU A 46 -30.11 13.74 24.28
CA LEU A 46 -29.68 12.79 23.23
C LEU A 46 -28.26 12.19 23.30
N GLY A 47 -27.48 12.41 24.37
CA GLY A 47 -26.25 11.63 24.59
C GLY A 47 -25.13 11.93 23.60
N ALA A 48 -25.05 13.17 23.10
CA ALA A 48 -24.01 13.62 22.19
C ALA A 48 -22.61 13.44 22.80
N ILE A 49 -22.51 13.52 24.13
CA ILE A 49 -21.29 13.32 24.90
C ILE A 49 -20.80 11.87 24.82
N THR A 50 -21.71 10.89 24.81
CA THR A 50 -21.36 9.46 24.66
C THR A 50 -20.80 9.13 23.28
N THR A 51 -21.03 9.99 22.27
CA THR A 51 -20.51 9.79 20.90
C THR A 51 -19.09 10.31 20.70
N VAL A 52 -18.55 11.12 21.62
CA VAL A 52 -17.25 11.77 21.47
C VAL A 52 -16.09 10.78 21.40
N PRO A 53 -15.99 9.74 22.26
CA PRO A 53 -14.97 8.69 22.11
C PRO A 53 -15.04 7.99 20.75
N ARG A 54 -16.25 7.69 20.27
CA ARG A 54 -16.44 7.05 18.96
C ARG A 54 -15.98 7.94 17.81
N LYS A 55 -16.20 9.26 17.91
CA LYS A 55 -15.69 10.25 16.95
C LYS A 55 -14.16 10.33 16.98
N LEU A 56 -13.55 10.37 18.18
CA LEU A 56 -12.09 10.37 18.34
C LEU A 56 -11.46 9.10 17.76
N GLY A 57 -12.01 7.92 18.06
CA GLY A 57 -11.55 6.64 17.50
C GLY A 57 -11.67 6.58 15.98
N ARG A 58 -12.81 7.02 15.42
CA ARG A 58 -12.99 7.12 13.96
C ARG A 58 -12.00 8.11 13.34
N GLY A 59 -11.76 9.24 14.00
CA GLY A 59 -10.80 10.25 13.54
C GLY A 59 -9.39 9.69 13.40
N SER A 60 -8.96 8.88 14.36
CA SER A 60 -7.67 8.17 14.27
C SER A 60 -7.61 7.23 13.07
N GLY A 61 -8.61 6.38 12.86
CA GLY A 61 -8.64 5.47 11.70
C GLY A 61 -8.68 6.20 10.35
N LEU A 62 -9.38 7.34 10.27
CA LEU A 62 -9.33 8.20 9.08
C LEU A 62 -7.94 8.78 8.88
N LYS A 63 -7.25 9.19 9.96
CA LYS A 63 -5.91 9.78 9.87
C LYS A 63 -4.85 8.75 9.42
N ILE A 64 -4.94 7.51 9.89
CA ILE A 64 -4.05 6.42 9.42
C ILE A 64 -4.22 6.23 7.91
N ASN A 65 -5.46 6.12 7.43
CA ASN A 65 -5.73 5.98 6.00
C ASN A 65 -5.21 7.18 5.20
N ASP A 66 -5.43 8.39 5.71
CA ASP A 66 -4.97 9.62 5.07
C ASP A 66 -3.44 9.68 4.94
N VAL A 67 -2.72 9.36 6.01
CA VAL A 67 -1.25 9.29 6.01
C VAL A 67 -0.75 8.18 5.08
N PHE A 68 -1.35 6.99 5.16
CA PHE A 68 -0.99 5.86 4.32
C PHE A 68 -1.11 6.19 2.84
N TRP A 69 -2.27 6.69 2.40
CA TRP A 69 -2.50 7.00 1.00
C TRP A 69 -1.72 8.22 0.54
N SER A 70 -1.49 9.22 1.40
CA SER A 70 -0.62 10.34 1.07
C SER A 70 0.81 9.89 0.74
N ILE A 71 1.35 8.97 1.53
CA ILE A 71 2.70 8.43 1.33
C ILE A 71 2.74 7.45 0.16
N PHE A 72 1.78 6.52 0.10
CA PHE A 72 1.69 5.57 -1.01
C PHE A 72 1.54 6.27 -2.36
N MET A 73 0.78 7.37 -2.45
CA MET A 73 0.55 8.09 -3.70
C MET A 73 1.71 9.01 -4.07
N ASN A 74 2.46 9.51 -3.08
CA ASN A 74 3.70 10.25 -3.30
C ASN A 74 4.87 9.33 -3.65
N ASN A 75 4.72 8.56 -4.73
CA ASN A 75 5.58 7.44 -5.09
C ASN A 75 6.43 7.66 -6.36
N ALA A 76 6.53 8.89 -6.87
CA ALA A 76 7.22 9.16 -8.13
C ALA A 76 8.71 8.76 -8.15
N ALA A 77 9.40 8.89 -7.00
CA ALA A 77 10.79 8.43 -6.86
C ALA A 77 10.87 6.91 -6.63
N PHE A 78 9.82 6.32 -6.04
CA PHE A 78 9.75 4.92 -5.69
C PHE A 78 9.42 4.04 -6.90
N PHE A 79 8.37 4.41 -7.65
CA PHE A 79 8.06 3.84 -8.95
C PHE A 79 8.65 4.71 -10.05
N SER A 80 9.85 4.36 -10.49
CA SER A 80 10.60 5.13 -11.47
C SER A 80 11.31 4.21 -12.45
N ALA A 81 11.70 4.76 -13.60
CA ALA A 81 12.55 4.04 -14.55
C ALA A 81 13.89 3.63 -13.92
N GLY A 82 14.42 4.41 -12.96
CA GLY A 82 15.67 4.10 -12.25
C GLY A 82 15.58 2.85 -11.38
N ASN A 83 14.39 2.53 -10.86
CA ASN A 83 14.12 1.32 -10.09
C ASN A 83 13.58 0.18 -10.97
N ASN A 84 13.54 0.36 -12.29
CA ASN A 84 13.00 -0.60 -13.27
C ASN A 84 11.57 -1.09 -12.96
N ASN A 85 10.79 -0.30 -12.23
CA ASN A 85 9.48 -0.68 -11.72
C ASN A 85 8.35 0.28 -12.15
N TYR A 86 8.58 1.02 -13.23
CA TYR A 86 7.62 1.95 -13.80
C TYR A 86 7.47 1.72 -15.31
N LEU A 87 6.24 1.49 -15.74
CA LEU A 87 5.85 1.31 -17.14
C LEU A 87 5.02 2.51 -17.62
N SER A 88 5.34 3.01 -18.81
CA SER A 88 4.60 4.08 -19.49
C SER A 88 4.45 3.81 -20.98
N GLY A 89 3.42 4.38 -21.60
CA GLY A 89 3.10 4.16 -23.02
C GLY A 89 1.68 3.61 -23.20
N ALA A 90 1.16 3.64 -24.42
CA ALA A 90 -0.18 3.16 -24.76
C ALA A 90 -0.36 1.65 -24.52
N ASP A 91 0.74 0.91 -24.52
CA ASP A 91 0.81 -0.53 -24.27
C ASP A 91 0.79 -0.89 -22.79
N THR A 92 0.57 0.09 -21.91
CA THR A 92 0.52 -0.09 -20.45
C THR A 92 -0.90 -0.03 -19.89
N ALA A 93 -1.90 0.26 -20.75
CA ALA A 93 -3.31 0.13 -20.43
C ALA A 93 -3.62 -1.24 -19.78
N LEU A 94 -4.53 -1.25 -18.80
CA LEU A 94 -4.91 -2.49 -18.13
C LEU A 94 -5.63 -3.43 -19.11
N GLY A 95 -4.95 -4.52 -19.45
CA GLY A 95 -5.36 -5.56 -20.38
C GLY A 95 -4.35 -6.70 -20.33
N ILE A 96 -4.49 -7.71 -21.19
CA ILE A 96 -3.59 -8.88 -21.20
C ILE A 96 -2.15 -8.46 -21.46
N ASP A 97 -1.93 -7.66 -22.50
CA ASP A 97 -0.58 -7.24 -22.91
C ASP A 97 0.07 -6.34 -21.86
N GLY A 98 -0.68 -5.36 -21.34
CA GLY A 98 -0.20 -4.48 -20.28
C GLY A 98 0.10 -5.24 -18.99
N LEU A 99 -0.74 -6.21 -18.61
CA LEU A 99 -0.52 -7.06 -17.44
C LEU A 99 0.68 -7.99 -17.63
N THR A 100 0.82 -8.58 -18.83
CA THR A 100 2.00 -9.39 -19.18
C THR A 100 3.28 -8.59 -19.10
N LYS A 101 3.27 -7.33 -19.56
CA LYS A 101 4.43 -6.43 -19.46
C LYS A 101 4.78 -6.09 -18.02
N ALA A 102 3.78 -5.82 -17.17
CA ALA A 102 4.01 -5.58 -15.75
C ALA A 102 4.53 -6.84 -15.03
N GLU A 103 3.99 -8.02 -15.34
CA GLU A 103 4.48 -9.29 -14.79
C GLU A 103 5.95 -9.51 -15.18
N VAL A 104 6.31 -9.32 -16.44
CA VAL A 104 7.72 -9.44 -16.89
C VAL A 104 8.62 -8.42 -16.20
N ALA A 105 8.19 -7.15 -16.09
CA ALA A 105 8.96 -6.12 -15.40
C ALA A 105 9.18 -6.46 -13.91
N PHE A 106 8.17 -7.03 -13.27
CA PHE A 106 8.25 -7.48 -11.87
C PHE A 106 9.22 -8.65 -11.72
N LEU A 107 9.08 -9.69 -12.54
CA LEU A 107 9.92 -10.89 -12.47
C LEU A 107 11.38 -10.63 -12.83
N ASN A 108 11.65 -9.59 -13.62
CA ASN A 108 13.01 -9.15 -13.96
C ASN A 108 13.66 -8.26 -12.90
N GLN A 109 12.99 -7.98 -11.78
CA GLN A 109 13.60 -7.26 -10.67
C GLN A 109 14.78 -8.06 -10.11
N VAL A 110 15.89 -7.36 -9.84
CA VAL A 110 17.13 -7.94 -9.35
C VAL A 110 17.55 -7.36 -8.01
N ASP A 111 18.16 -8.22 -7.20
CA ASP A 111 18.83 -7.84 -5.96
C ASP A 111 20.10 -6.98 -6.22
N PRO A 112 20.75 -6.44 -5.17
CA PRO A 112 21.98 -5.65 -5.35
C PRO A 112 23.16 -6.44 -5.93
N ASP A 113 23.14 -7.77 -5.81
CA ASP A 113 24.15 -8.68 -6.37
C ASP A 113 23.83 -9.03 -7.86
N GLY A 114 22.77 -8.43 -8.44
CA GLY A 114 22.38 -8.57 -9.85
C GLY A 114 21.59 -9.85 -10.16
N LYS A 115 21.00 -10.50 -9.15
CA LYS A 115 20.30 -11.78 -9.30
C LYS A 115 18.80 -11.60 -9.19
N PRO A 116 18.00 -12.44 -9.88
CA PRO A 116 16.55 -12.39 -9.75
C PRO A 116 16.12 -12.58 -8.29
N ILE A 117 15.18 -11.76 -7.83
CA ILE A 117 14.69 -11.79 -6.44
C ILE A 117 13.91 -13.09 -6.16
N GLY A 118 13.29 -13.68 -7.18
CA GLY A 118 12.59 -14.96 -7.07
C GLY A 118 11.22 -14.86 -6.40
N ILE A 119 10.65 -13.66 -6.29
CA ILE A 119 9.32 -13.40 -5.72
C ILE A 119 8.31 -13.19 -6.84
N MET A 120 7.07 -13.66 -6.62
CA MET A 120 5.96 -13.50 -7.55
C MET A 120 5.05 -12.35 -7.11
N PRO A 121 4.43 -11.62 -8.06
CA PRO A 121 3.38 -10.68 -7.71
C PRO A 121 2.12 -11.42 -7.25
N ALA A 122 1.42 -10.87 -6.28
CA ALA A 122 0.21 -11.46 -5.69
C ALA A 122 -1.01 -10.54 -5.78
N VAL A 123 -0.81 -9.23 -5.89
CA VAL A 123 -1.86 -8.21 -5.80
C VAL A 123 -1.86 -7.34 -7.04
N ILE A 124 -3.03 -7.17 -7.65
CA ILE A 124 -3.26 -6.09 -8.59
C ILE A 124 -4.12 -5.02 -7.92
N LEU A 125 -3.53 -3.85 -7.69
CA LEU A 125 -4.19 -2.71 -7.08
C LEU A 125 -4.66 -1.75 -8.18
N VAL A 126 -5.97 -1.52 -8.24
CA VAL A 126 -6.61 -0.73 -9.30
C VAL A 126 -7.53 0.38 -8.77
N PRO A 127 -7.69 1.49 -9.49
CA PRO A 127 -8.72 2.48 -9.21
C PRO A 127 -10.10 1.92 -9.54
N THR A 128 -11.15 2.60 -9.06
CA THR A 128 -12.54 2.19 -9.27
C THR A 128 -12.92 2.06 -10.75
N ALA A 129 -12.39 2.93 -11.62
CA ALA A 129 -12.63 2.90 -13.06
C ALA A 129 -12.14 1.60 -13.73
N LEU A 130 -11.15 0.93 -13.15
CA LEU A 130 -10.55 -0.30 -13.67
C LEU A 130 -11.03 -1.57 -12.97
N SER A 131 -11.94 -1.46 -11.99
CA SER A 131 -12.43 -2.59 -11.20
C SER A 131 -13.03 -3.71 -12.06
N ALA A 132 -13.86 -3.36 -13.05
CA ALA A 132 -14.48 -4.34 -13.94
C ALA A 132 -13.44 -5.08 -14.79
N MET A 133 -12.48 -4.34 -15.36
CA MET A 133 -11.41 -4.91 -16.17
C MET A 133 -10.49 -5.82 -15.34
N GLY A 134 -10.07 -5.37 -14.15
CA GLY A 134 -9.26 -6.19 -13.24
C GLY A 134 -9.98 -7.48 -12.84
N THR A 135 -11.28 -7.39 -12.51
CA THR A 135 -12.09 -8.58 -12.17
C THR A 135 -12.20 -9.55 -13.34
N MET A 136 -12.37 -9.03 -14.56
CA MET A 136 -12.43 -9.84 -15.78
C MET A 136 -11.11 -10.56 -16.04
N LEU A 137 -9.98 -9.86 -15.93
CA LEU A 137 -8.64 -10.43 -16.12
C LEU A 137 -8.30 -11.49 -15.07
N PHE A 138 -8.86 -11.40 -13.86
CA PHE A 138 -8.63 -12.41 -12.83
C PHE A 138 -9.55 -13.63 -12.95
N LYS A 139 -10.84 -13.41 -13.21
CA LYS A 139 -11.86 -14.48 -13.16
C LYS A 139 -12.12 -15.17 -14.49
N SER A 140 -11.93 -14.47 -15.62
CA SER A 140 -12.25 -15.04 -16.91
C SER A 140 -11.26 -16.14 -17.27
N VAL A 141 -11.76 -17.33 -17.57
CA VAL A 141 -10.93 -18.46 -18.03
C VAL A 141 -10.64 -18.35 -19.53
N GLU A 142 -11.56 -17.72 -20.27
CA GLU A 142 -11.47 -17.54 -21.72
C GLU A 142 -11.44 -16.06 -22.10
N ILE A 143 -10.78 -15.76 -23.21
CA ILE A 143 -10.75 -14.45 -23.83
C ILE A 143 -11.25 -14.63 -25.26
N ARG A 144 -12.33 -13.93 -25.59
CA ARG A 144 -12.94 -13.97 -26.91
C ARG A 144 -12.65 -12.66 -27.62
N ASP A 145 -11.63 -12.68 -28.46
CA ASP A 145 -11.41 -11.61 -29.43
C ASP A 145 -12.35 -11.83 -30.63
N THR A 146 -13.22 -10.86 -30.91
CA THR A 146 -14.12 -10.88 -32.06
C THR A 146 -13.48 -10.33 -33.33
N THR A 147 -12.20 -9.92 -33.25
CA THR A 147 -11.44 -9.39 -34.38
C THR A 147 -10.89 -10.55 -35.21
N ALA A 148 -10.99 -10.44 -36.53
CA ALA A 148 -10.51 -11.46 -37.46
C ALA A 148 -8.96 -11.47 -37.51
N SER A 149 -8.27 -12.00 -36.50
CA SER A 149 -6.83 -12.27 -36.58
C SER A 149 -6.37 -13.44 -35.71
N THR A 150 -5.66 -14.35 -36.40
CA THR A 150 -4.63 -15.31 -35.96
C THR A 150 -4.70 -15.85 -34.53
N LYS A 151 -5.10 -17.13 -34.42
CA LYS A 151 -4.85 -18.09 -33.33
C LYS A 151 -4.15 -17.51 -32.08
N TYR A 152 -4.89 -16.79 -31.25
CA TYR A 152 -4.53 -16.64 -29.85
C TYR A 152 -5.01 -17.88 -29.07
N PRO A 153 -4.26 -18.36 -28.08
CA PRO A 153 -4.83 -19.25 -27.08
C PRO A 153 -6.06 -18.57 -26.48
N ILE A 154 -7.20 -19.25 -26.47
CA ILE A 154 -8.45 -18.73 -25.88
C ILE A 154 -8.29 -18.60 -24.35
N ALA A 155 -7.39 -19.39 -23.76
CA ALA A 155 -7.15 -19.38 -22.32
C ALA A 155 -6.53 -18.05 -21.87
N ASN A 156 -7.09 -17.47 -20.81
CA ASN A 156 -6.53 -16.32 -20.13
C ASN A 156 -5.26 -16.72 -19.36
N PRO A 157 -4.07 -16.20 -19.72
CA PRO A 157 -2.82 -16.54 -19.03
C PRO A 157 -2.73 -15.99 -17.59
N HIS A 158 -3.61 -15.04 -17.23
CA HIS A 158 -3.61 -14.36 -15.93
C HIS A 158 -4.73 -14.84 -15.00
N ALA A 159 -5.55 -15.81 -15.44
CA ALA A 159 -6.64 -16.35 -14.65
C ALA A 159 -6.10 -16.94 -13.33
N GLY A 160 -6.64 -16.46 -12.21
CA GLY A 160 -6.27 -16.97 -10.88
C GLY A 160 -4.88 -16.55 -10.35
N LYS A 161 -4.08 -15.77 -11.09
CA LYS A 161 -2.71 -15.41 -10.65
C LYS A 161 -2.65 -14.38 -9.54
N PHE A 162 -3.53 -13.37 -9.57
CA PHE A 162 -3.43 -12.18 -8.70
C PHE A 162 -4.75 -11.85 -8.03
N ARG A 163 -4.77 -11.49 -6.75
CA ARG A 163 -5.99 -10.91 -6.15
C ARG A 163 -6.18 -9.47 -6.62
N VAL A 164 -7.40 -9.12 -6.98
CA VAL A 164 -7.75 -7.76 -7.42
C VAL A 164 -8.22 -6.94 -6.22
N GLU A 165 -7.47 -5.89 -5.89
CA GLU A 165 -7.80 -4.94 -4.84
C GLU A 165 -8.20 -3.60 -5.46
N VAL A 166 -9.36 -3.09 -5.10
CA VAL A 166 -9.90 -1.84 -5.63
C VAL A 166 -9.82 -0.75 -4.57
N SER A 167 -9.10 0.33 -4.87
CA SER A 167 -9.02 1.48 -3.97
C SER A 167 -9.57 2.75 -4.59
N ARG A 168 -10.49 3.40 -3.87
CA ARG A 168 -11.06 4.71 -4.21
C ARG A 168 -10.06 5.86 -4.02
N TYR A 169 -8.97 5.65 -3.29
CA TYR A 169 -7.96 6.67 -3.03
C TYR A 169 -7.10 6.94 -4.26
N LEU A 170 -6.93 5.94 -5.15
CA LEU A 170 -6.09 6.06 -6.35
C LEU A 170 -6.58 7.11 -7.34
N SER A 171 -7.91 7.30 -7.45
CA SER A 171 -8.51 8.28 -8.36
C SER A 171 -8.85 9.61 -7.68
N ASN A 172 -8.70 9.72 -6.36
CA ASN A 172 -9.13 10.89 -5.60
C ASN A 172 -8.15 12.06 -5.77
N ALA A 173 -8.65 13.18 -6.30
CA ALA A 173 -7.87 14.39 -6.57
C ALA A 173 -7.25 15.08 -5.34
N GLN A 174 -7.66 14.71 -4.12
CA GLN A 174 -7.01 15.18 -2.89
C GLN A 174 -5.61 14.60 -2.70
N TYR A 175 -5.29 13.46 -3.33
CA TYR A 175 -4.00 12.80 -3.21
C TYR A 175 -3.14 13.09 -4.43
N THR A 176 -1.90 13.56 -4.21
CA THR A 176 -0.96 13.85 -5.30
C THR A 176 -0.64 12.59 -6.11
N GLY A 177 -0.59 12.70 -7.44
CA GLY A 177 -0.32 11.56 -8.31
C GLY A 177 -1.53 10.65 -8.56
N ASN A 178 -2.73 11.11 -8.22
CA ASN A 178 -3.98 10.41 -8.52
C ASN A 178 -4.14 10.14 -10.02
N SER A 179 -4.72 8.99 -10.34
CA SER A 179 -5.02 8.59 -11.71
C SER A 179 -6.13 7.56 -11.72
N GLU A 180 -7.09 7.76 -12.62
CA GLU A 180 -8.14 6.77 -12.91
C GLU A 180 -7.64 5.62 -13.81
N LYS A 181 -6.44 5.77 -14.38
CA LYS A 181 -5.85 4.85 -15.34
C LYS A 181 -4.65 4.09 -14.79
N ALA A 182 -3.89 4.68 -13.88
CA ALA A 182 -2.71 4.03 -13.32
C ALA A 182 -3.11 2.85 -12.43
N TRP A 183 -2.35 1.78 -12.49
CA TRP A 183 -2.57 0.56 -11.70
C TRP A 183 -1.22 -0.02 -11.26
N TYR A 184 -1.26 -0.88 -10.24
CA TYR A 184 -0.07 -1.40 -9.61
C TYR A 184 -0.14 -2.92 -9.52
N LEU A 185 1.00 -3.57 -9.70
CA LEU A 185 1.21 -4.99 -9.47
C LEU A 185 2.18 -5.12 -8.30
N LEU A 186 1.77 -5.74 -7.20
CA LEU A 186 2.50 -5.77 -5.94
C LEU A 186 2.75 -7.21 -5.48
N ALA A 187 3.86 -7.43 -4.79
CA ALA A 187 4.14 -8.65 -4.05
C ALA A 187 3.13 -8.87 -2.92
N ASP A 188 3.12 -10.07 -2.35
CA ASP A 188 2.47 -10.23 -1.06
C ASP A 188 3.27 -9.46 0.02
N PRO A 189 2.61 -8.68 0.89
CA PRO A 189 3.28 -7.95 1.97
C PRO A 189 4.09 -8.84 2.92
N THR A 190 3.76 -10.14 3.01
CA THR A 190 4.52 -11.10 3.82
C THR A 190 5.84 -11.52 3.21
N ASP A 191 5.97 -11.43 1.88
CA ASP A 191 7.19 -11.77 1.16
C ASP A 191 8.07 -10.54 0.92
N LEU A 192 7.47 -9.45 0.41
CA LEU A 192 8.19 -8.22 0.07
C LEU A 192 7.29 -6.97 0.19
N PRO A 193 7.21 -6.34 1.37
CA PRO A 193 6.32 -5.20 1.57
C PRO A 193 6.80 -3.97 0.80
N VAL A 194 5.90 -3.38 0.02
CA VAL A 194 6.12 -2.09 -0.68
C VAL A 194 5.95 -0.90 0.25
N ILE A 195 5.07 -1.04 1.24
CA ILE A 195 4.73 -0.02 2.21
C ILE A 195 4.41 -0.70 3.54
N GLU A 196 4.81 -0.05 4.63
CA GLU A 196 4.62 -0.57 5.98
C GLU A 196 4.03 0.50 6.90
N THR A 197 3.09 0.07 7.73
CA THR A 197 2.58 0.86 8.85
C THR A 197 3.13 0.26 10.15
N ALA A 198 3.91 1.04 10.89
CA ALA A 198 4.45 0.66 12.19
C ALA A 198 3.65 1.32 13.31
N PHE A 199 3.38 0.58 14.37
CA PHE A 199 2.68 1.06 15.56
C PHE A 199 3.62 1.03 16.76
N LEU A 200 3.63 2.11 17.56
CA LEU A 200 4.48 2.16 18.74
C LEU A 200 4.05 1.09 19.74
N ASN A 201 5.00 0.26 20.19
CA ASN A 201 4.75 -0.87 21.10
C ASN A 201 3.65 -1.85 20.61
N GLY A 202 3.39 -1.92 19.31
CA GLY A 202 2.34 -2.76 18.73
C GLY A 202 0.91 -2.33 19.08
N GLN A 203 0.71 -1.08 19.54
CA GLN A 203 -0.62 -0.55 19.83
C GLN A 203 -1.30 -0.06 18.55
N GLU A 204 -2.13 -0.91 17.95
CA GLU A 204 -2.87 -0.58 16.70
C GLU A 204 -4.17 0.20 16.94
N SER A 205 -4.57 0.34 18.20
CA SER A 205 -5.78 1.09 18.59
C SER A 205 -5.40 2.42 19.22
N PRO A 206 -6.15 3.50 18.94
CA PRO A 206 -5.92 4.79 19.58
C PRO A 206 -6.24 4.71 21.08
N THR A 207 -5.44 5.40 21.89
CA THR A 207 -5.73 5.60 23.31
C THR A 207 -6.67 6.79 23.46
N ILE A 208 -7.77 6.59 24.20
CA ILE A 208 -8.73 7.65 24.52
C ILE A 208 -8.79 7.80 26.04
N GLU A 209 -8.55 9.01 26.51
CA GLU A 209 -8.55 9.36 27.92
C GLU A 209 -9.54 10.49 28.19
N THR A 210 -10.11 10.48 29.39
CA THR A 210 -11.06 11.49 29.86
C THR A 210 -10.55 12.05 31.17
N ALA A 211 -10.57 13.36 31.32
CA ALA A 211 -10.20 14.06 32.54
C ALA A 211 -11.20 15.20 32.81
N ASP A 212 -11.37 15.56 34.08
CA ASP A 212 -12.06 16.80 34.42
C ASP A 212 -11.26 17.99 33.85
N ALA A 213 -11.96 19.03 33.40
CA ALA A 213 -11.29 20.25 32.97
C ALA A 213 -10.54 20.90 34.14
N ASP A 214 -9.54 21.73 33.82
CA ASP A 214 -8.77 22.49 34.82
C ASP A 214 -9.70 23.23 35.79
N PHE A 215 -9.25 23.45 37.03
CA PHE A 215 -10.08 24.06 38.10
C PHE A 215 -10.79 25.37 37.69
N ASN A 216 -10.20 26.13 36.77
CA ASN A 216 -10.73 27.40 36.27
C ASN A 216 -11.78 27.25 35.15
N VAL A 217 -11.99 26.04 34.63
CA VAL A 217 -12.88 25.70 33.53
C VAL A 217 -13.84 24.60 33.98
N LEU A 218 -15.13 24.87 33.95
CA LEU A 218 -16.15 23.88 34.33
C LEU A 218 -16.46 22.99 33.12
N GLY A 219 -16.08 21.71 33.16
CA GLY A 219 -16.34 20.79 32.06
C GLY A 219 -15.54 19.50 32.15
N ILE A 220 -15.56 18.72 31.07
CA ILE A 220 -14.76 17.50 30.89
C ILE A 220 -13.91 17.67 29.62
N GLN A 221 -12.66 17.21 29.67
CA GLN A 221 -11.78 17.13 28.51
C GLN A 221 -11.56 15.67 28.12
N MET A 222 -11.68 15.40 26.83
CA MET A 222 -11.37 14.09 26.25
C MET A 222 -10.22 14.24 25.26
N ARG A 223 -9.20 13.40 25.38
CA ARG A 223 -8.09 13.34 24.43
C ARG A 223 -8.00 11.98 23.79
N GLY A 224 -7.77 11.95 22.49
CA GLY A 224 -7.40 10.74 21.75
C GLY A 224 -6.01 10.92 21.18
N TYR A 225 -5.14 9.92 21.29
CA TYR A 225 -3.84 9.89 20.62
C TYR A 225 -3.53 8.50 20.06
N HIS A 226 -2.74 8.47 18.98
CA HIS A 226 -2.31 7.24 18.34
C HIS A 226 -0.92 7.45 17.73
N ASP A 227 -0.01 6.55 18.06
CA ASP A 227 1.39 6.57 17.65
C ASP A 227 1.63 5.58 16.51
N PHE A 228 1.77 6.09 15.29
CA PHE A 228 2.02 5.26 14.12
C PHE A 228 2.94 5.97 13.12
N GLY A 229 3.64 5.18 12.31
CA GLY A 229 4.50 5.64 11.22
C GLY A 229 4.16 4.87 9.95
N VAL A 230 4.21 5.52 8.80
CA VAL A 230 4.06 4.86 7.51
C VAL A 230 5.26 5.20 6.65
N ALA A 231 5.83 4.21 5.99
CA ALA A 231 6.95 4.40 5.07
C ALA A 231 6.87 3.43 3.90
N LEU A 232 7.30 3.90 2.73
CA LEU A 232 7.63 3.03 1.61
C LEU A 232 8.90 2.25 1.94
N GLN A 233 8.90 0.95 1.60
CA GLN A 233 9.94 0.00 1.96
C GLN A 233 10.70 -0.45 0.71
N GLU A 234 10.33 -1.60 0.13
CA GLU A 234 11.09 -2.20 -0.97
C GLU A 234 10.50 -1.88 -2.36
N PRO A 235 11.13 -1.00 -3.17
CA PRO A 235 10.68 -0.68 -4.53
C PRO A 235 10.58 -1.86 -5.47
N ARG A 236 11.36 -2.92 -5.26
CA ARG A 236 11.29 -4.14 -6.08
C ARG A 236 10.03 -4.96 -5.81
N GLY A 237 9.36 -4.73 -4.69
CA GLY A 237 8.11 -5.41 -4.33
C GLY A 237 6.89 -4.93 -5.11
N GLY A 238 7.04 -3.98 -6.03
CA GLY A 238 5.92 -3.52 -6.84
C GLY A 238 6.33 -2.94 -8.18
N VAL A 239 5.42 -2.98 -9.14
CA VAL A 239 5.51 -2.31 -10.44
C VAL A 239 4.30 -1.41 -10.60
N LYS A 240 4.52 -0.17 -11.06
CA LYS A 240 3.46 0.76 -11.43
C LYS A 240 3.36 0.86 -12.94
N SER A 241 2.13 0.73 -13.44
CA SER A 241 1.79 1.04 -14.81
C SER A 241 1.05 2.37 -14.89
N LYS A 242 1.46 3.24 -15.82
CA LYS A 242 0.79 4.52 -16.07
C LYS A 242 -0.63 4.34 -16.60
N GLY A 243 -0.88 3.22 -17.30
CA GLY A 243 -2.21 2.87 -17.82
C GLY A 243 -2.70 3.75 -18.97
N GLU A 244 -1.79 4.41 -19.68
CA GLU A 244 -2.16 5.16 -20.88
C GLU A 244 -2.62 4.20 -21.98
N ALA A 245 -3.63 4.63 -22.73
CA ALA A 245 -4.14 4.00 -23.95
C ALA A 245 -4.04 5.02 -25.08
#